data_AF-A0A8S1QNH8-F1
#
_entry.id   AF-A0A8S1QNH8-F1
#
_cell.length_a   1.000
_cell.length_b   1.000
_cell.length_c   1.000
_cell.angle_alpha   90.00
_cell.angle_beta   90.00
_cell.angle_gamma   90.00
#
_symmetry.space_group_name_H-M   'P 1'
#
loop_
_entity.id
_entity.type
_entity.pdbx_description
1 polymer ?
#
loop_
_entity_poly.entity_id
_entity_poly.type
_entity_poly.pdbx_seq_one_letter_code
_entity_poly.pdbx_strand_id
1 'polypeptide(L)'
;MDKKYTIEQYQLNEEFKQKVQVGDFILTQTDSFVYSLSRSILKIEYDHLLVLIREDQLLHIGWPKIRIINPLQILSQSSKYIIFRPPYQEGELQKFLMYLQTSLQADYDYQKLVQGMIKKLVNKVPTDPIPYSPNLKSSRVCTDLIFYWLEASSPKFRELLPDYLGYLDYPLIGSFTPDDINTLAKMNVFFQIIHEKEIQKPENTFKSIGKNIQSQGKLYLPEIPSIKQLKKLIKYIPYPEKFIGLLQQQFFWYYLIKLFTMSKKQKTEKLLKFLIKRYSSEKLTKKKLNKLVKRLRILIDIISIINSPFSRKTYLKLINNMIELAFENSQSAKEQVLKMIFTQFIKPKL
;
A
#
# COMPACT_ATOMS: atom_id res chain seq x y z
N MET A 1 21.98 17.57 1.66
CA MET A 1 21.78 18.43 2.85
C MET A 1 21.88 17.52 4.04
N ASP A 2 22.97 17.62 4.80
CA ASP A 2 23.15 16.87 6.03
C ASP A 2 22.10 17.34 7.03
N LYS A 3 21.09 16.49 7.27
CA LYS A 3 20.19 16.68 8.40
C LYS A 3 21.05 16.64 9.64
N LYS A 4 21.10 17.75 10.39
CA LYS A 4 21.67 17.75 11.73
C LYS A 4 20.76 16.91 12.63
N TYR A 5 21.27 15.79 13.12
CA TYR A 5 20.57 14.93 14.05
C TYR A 5 20.50 15.58 15.44
N THR A 6 19.49 15.23 16.23
CA THR A 6 19.33 15.69 17.61
C THR A 6 20.29 14.96 18.54
N ILE A 7 20.54 15.50 19.74
CA ILE A 7 21.38 14.85 20.77
C ILE A 7 20.80 13.47 21.12
N GLU A 8 19.47 13.37 21.28
CA GLU A 8 18.77 12.11 21.57
C GLU A 8 19.00 11.06 20.48
N GLN A 9 19.05 11.49 19.21
CA GLN A 9 19.35 10.62 18.07
C GLN A 9 20.78 10.09 18.12
N TYR A 10 21.76 10.95 18.42
CA TYR A 10 23.14 10.49 18.61
C TYR A 10 23.25 9.51 19.77
N GLN A 11 22.60 9.78 20.90
CA GLN A 11 22.57 8.87 22.05
C GLN A 11 21.96 7.51 21.69
N LEU A 12 20.83 7.51 20.97
CA LEU A 12 20.21 6.29 20.46
C LEU A 12 21.16 5.48 19.57
N ASN A 13 21.91 6.16 18.69
CA ASN A 13 22.86 5.52 17.81
C ASN A 13 24.07 4.95 18.56
N GLU A 14 24.59 5.65 19.57
CA GLU A 14 25.68 5.11 20.40
C GLU A 14 25.23 3.92 21.23
N GLU A 15 24.02 3.94 21.80
CA GLU A 15 23.44 2.78 22.46
C GLU A 15 23.26 1.60 21.49
N PHE A 16 22.75 1.87 20.29
CA PHE A 16 22.61 0.86 19.25
C PHE A 16 23.96 0.20 18.92
N LYS A 17 25.01 0.99 18.71
CA LYS A 17 26.37 0.51 18.43
C LYS A 17 26.92 -0.42 19.52
N GLN A 18 26.57 -0.18 20.78
CA GLN A 18 26.99 -1.02 21.90
C GLN A 18 26.31 -2.40 21.91
N LYS A 19 25.19 -2.57 21.20
CA LYS A 19 24.41 -3.82 21.19
C LYS A 19 24.62 -4.67 19.94
N VAL A 20 24.97 -4.04 18.82
CA VAL A 20 25.05 -4.71 17.52
C VAL A 20 26.41 -5.27 17.20
N GLN A 21 26.40 -6.29 16.35
CA GLN A 21 27.57 -6.88 15.70
C GLN A 21 27.31 -7.06 14.21
N VAL A 22 28.38 -7.07 13.42
CA VAL A 22 28.28 -7.34 11.99
C VAL A 22 27.65 -8.71 11.76
N GLY A 23 26.65 -8.77 10.87
CA GLY A 23 25.79 -9.94 10.66
C GLY A 23 24.45 -9.87 11.38
N ASP A 24 24.28 -8.96 12.35
CA ASP A 24 23.00 -8.80 13.03
C ASP A 24 21.91 -8.28 12.08
N PHE A 25 20.68 -8.75 12.32
CA PHE A 25 19.49 -8.36 11.60
C PHE A 25 18.72 -7.34 12.42
N ILE A 26 18.35 -6.23 11.80
CA ILE A 26 17.61 -5.15 12.46
C ILE A 26 16.22 -5.13 11.84
N LEU A 27 15.23 -5.51 12.65
CA LEU A 27 13.82 -5.43 12.29
C LEU A 27 13.27 -4.11 12.83
N THR A 28 12.54 -3.38 12.00
CA THR A 28 12.09 -2.02 12.34
C THR A 28 10.61 -1.82 12.06
N GLN A 29 10.00 -0.98 12.90
CA GLN A 29 8.70 -0.40 12.68
C GLN A 29 8.88 1.07 12.28
N THR A 30 8.76 1.37 10.99
CA THR A 30 9.00 2.71 10.46
C THR A 30 7.74 3.60 10.56
N ASP A 31 7.93 4.85 10.97
CA ASP A 31 6.88 5.85 11.13
C ASP A 31 6.60 6.61 9.82
N SER A 32 6.16 5.86 8.81
CA SER A 32 5.71 6.40 7.53
C SER A 32 4.32 5.88 7.17
N PHE A 33 3.55 6.68 6.43
CA PHE A 33 2.22 6.27 5.97
C PHE A 33 2.27 5.01 5.09
N VAL A 34 3.27 4.91 4.22
CA VAL A 34 3.41 3.76 3.31
C VAL A 34 3.68 2.48 4.10
N TYR A 35 4.60 2.56 5.07
CA TYR A 35 4.93 1.42 5.93
C TYR A 35 3.79 1.07 6.89
N SER A 36 3.12 2.06 7.47
CA SER A 36 1.92 1.81 8.28
C SER A 36 0.80 1.13 7.50
N LEU A 37 0.58 1.53 6.24
CA LEU A 37 -0.41 0.89 5.38
C LEU A 37 -0.01 -0.55 5.04
N SER A 38 1.26 -0.80 4.70
CA SER A 38 1.72 -2.18 4.43
C SER A 38 1.58 -3.06 5.65
N ARG A 39 1.93 -2.58 6.84
CA ARG A 39 1.69 -3.28 8.13
C ARG A 39 0.22 -3.63 8.32
N SER A 40 -0.68 -2.67 8.10
CA SER A 40 -2.12 -2.89 8.24
C SER A 40 -2.67 -3.91 7.24
N ILE A 41 -2.19 -3.91 6.00
CA ILE A 41 -2.64 -4.84 4.95
C ILE A 41 -2.11 -6.25 5.22
N LEU A 42 -0.82 -6.35 5.52
CA LEU A 42 -0.16 -7.64 5.77
C LEU A 42 -0.48 -8.19 7.17
N LYS A 43 -1.04 -7.36 8.06
CA LYS A 43 -1.30 -7.66 9.47
C LYS A 43 -0.03 -8.06 10.22
N ILE A 44 1.02 -7.28 10.02
CA ILE A 44 2.35 -7.49 10.61
C ILE A 44 2.72 -6.31 11.51
N GLU A 45 3.54 -6.57 12.52
CA GLU A 45 4.03 -5.57 13.48
C GLU A 45 5.20 -4.76 12.91
N TYR A 46 6.08 -5.42 12.15
CA TYR A 46 7.28 -4.81 11.58
C TYR A 46 7.18 -4.71 10.06
N ASP A 47 7.75 -3.66 9.47
CA ASP A 47 7.65 -3.41 8.01
C ASP A 47 8.97 -3.57 7.26
N HIS A 48 10.08 -3.59 7.97
CA HIS A 48 11.37 -3.55 7.31
C HIS A 48 12.47 -4.29 8.07
N LEU A 49 13.33 -4.95 7.30
CA LEU A 49 14.44 -5.75 7.76
C LEU A 49 15.73 -5.28 7.10
N LEU A 50 16.75 -5.04 7.93
CA LEU A 50 18.09 -4.61 7.52
C LEU A 50 19.14 -5.56 8.07
N VAL A 51 20.34 -5.54 7.50
CA VAL A 51 21.49 -6.31 8.00
C VAL A 51 22.66 -5.37 8.26
N LEU A 52 23.30 -5.48 9.43
CA LEU A 52 24.55 -4.77 9.69
C LEU A 52 25.71 -5.45 8.94
N ILE A 53 26.24 -4.78 7.93
CA ILE A 53 27.32 -5.32 7.09
C ILE A 53 28.71 -4.82 7.49
N ARG A 54 28.77 -3.70 8.22
CA ARG A 54 29.95 -3.14 8.91
C ARG A 54 29.48 -2.36 10.14
N GLU A 55 30.39 -2.01 11.05
CA GLU A 55 30.09 -1.33 12.32
C GLU A 55 29.15 -0.12 12.21
N ASP A 56 29.21 0.62 11.10
CA ASP A 56 28.42 1.83 10.85
C ASP A 56 27.57 1.76 9.57
N GLN A 57 27.41 0.57 8.99
CA GLN A 57 26.76 0.38 7.69
C GLN A 57 25.70 -0.71 7.74
N LEU A 58 24.45 -0.31 7.50
CA LEU A 58 23.33 -1.21 7.26
C LEU A 58 23.13 -1.41 5.76
N LEU A 59 22.92 -2.65 5.35
CA LEU A 59 22.32 -2.96 4.07
C LEU A 59 20.81 -2.77 4.16
N HIS A 60 20.30 -1.80 3.42
CA HIS A 60 18.88 -1.47 3.30
C HIS A 60 18.34 -2.04 1.99
N ILE A 61 17.56 -3.11 2.08
CA ILE A 61 16.87 -3.74 0.94
C ILE A 61 15.48 -3.15 0.83
N GLY A 62 15.41 -1.89 0.38
CA GLY A 62 14.16 -1.14 0.31
C GLY A 62 14.07 -0.27 -0.93
N TRP A 63 12.91 0.35 -1.13
CA TRP A 63 12.69 1.21 -2.29
C TRP A 63 13.63 2.44 -2.29
N PRO A 64 14.17 2.88 -3.45
CA PRO A 64 13.99 2.29 -4.79
C PRO A 64 14.97 1.15 -5.11
N LYS A 65 16.08 1.05 -4.38
CA LYS A 65 17.19 0.14 -4.66
C LYS A 65 17.84 -0.32 -3.37
N ILE A 66 18.47 -1.49 -3.44
CA ILE A 66 19.31 -2.01 -2.38
C ILE A 66 20.55 -1.12 -2.24
N ARG A 67 20.78 -0.61 -1.03
CA ARG A 67 21.84 0.37 -0.78
C ARG A 67 22.38 0.26 0.64
N ILE A 68 23.51 0.90 0.86
CA ILE A 68 24.09 1.06 2.20
C ILE A 68 23.56 2.35 2.81
N ILE A 69 23.15 2.29 4.07
CA ILE A 69 22.75 3.45 4.87
C ILE A 69 23.42 3.42 6.23
N ASN A 70 23.51 4.58 6.88
CA ASN A 70 23.94 4.66 8.27
C ASN A 70 22.78 4.24 9.20
N PRO A 71 23.04 3.49 10.28
CA PRO A 71 22.01 3.11 11.26
C PRO A 71 21.14 4.27 11.74
N LEU A 72 21.74 5.44 11.97
CA LEU A 72 21.03 6.60 12.47
C LEU A 72 19.90 7.07 11.53
N GLN A 73 20.03 6.85 10.21
CA GLN A 73 18.99 7.22 9.24
C GLN A 73 17.71 6.41 9.42
N ILE A 74 17.81 5.13 9.76
CA ILE A 74 16.64 4.26 9.94
C ILE A 74 16.09 4.35 11.36
N LEU A 75 16.98 4.37 12.36
CA LEU A 75 16.59 4.44 13.78
C LEU A 75 15.83 5.74 14.09
N SER A 76 16.25 6.87 13.51
CA SER A 76 15.54 8.15 13.68
C SER A 76 14.11 8.15 13.14
N GLN A 77 13.79 7.24 12.23
CA GLN A 77 12.48 7.09 11.58
C GLN A 77 11.67 5.92 12.15
N SER A 78 12.24 5.16 13.09
CA SER A 78 11.62 3.98 13.66
C SER A 78 10.93 4.30 14.99
N SER A 79 9.70 3.81 15.20
CA SER A 79 9.04 3.79 16.51
C SER A 79 9.50 2.61 17.36
N LYS A 80 9.95 1.53 16.72
CA LYS A 80 10.39 0.31 17.39
C LYS A 80 11.45 -0.40 16.56
N TYR A 81 12.39 -1.07 17.22
CA TYR A 81 13.29 -2.01 16.55
C TYR A 81 13.63 -3.22 17.42
N ILE A 82 13.98 -4.32 16.76
CA ILE A 82 14.56 -5.52 17.36
C ILE A 82 15.87 -5.86 16.63
N ILE A 83 16.89 -6.23 17.40
CA ILE A 83 18.14 -6.79 16.90
C ILE A 83 18.10 -8.31 17.09
N PHE A 84 18.27 -9.04 15.99
CA PHE A 84 18.41 -10.49 15.98
C PHE A 84 19.83 -10.88 15.57
N ARG A 85 20.36 -11.95 16.19
CA ARG A 85 21.64 -12.53 15.84
C ARG A 85 21.47 -13.97 15.36
N PRO A 86 21.81 -14.26 14.09
CA PRO A 86 21.94 -15.63 13.62
C PRO A 86 23.15 -16.33 14.27
N PRO A 87 23.11 -17.65 14.49
CA PRO A 87 24.15 -18.40 15.16
C PRO A 87 25.14 -18.93 14.11
N TYR A 88 25.81 -18.01 13.42
CA TYR A 88 26.71 -18.34 12.31
C TYR A 88 27.80 -19.32 12.74
N GLN A 89 28.00 -20.37 11.94
CA GLN A 89 29.17 -21.24 12.01
C GLN A 89 30.37 -20.60 11.31
N GLU A 90 31.54 -21.23 11.46
CA GLU A 90 32.79 -20.76 10.87
C GLU A 90 32.65 -20.55 9.35
N GLY A 91 32.93 -19.32 8.90
CA GLY A 91 32.85 -18.93 7.50
C GLY A 91 31.45 -18.64 6.95
N GLU A 92 30.36 -18.96 7.66
CA GLU A 92 28.99 -18.71 7.19
C GLU A 92 28.72 -17.20 7.09
N LEU A 93 29.10 -16.43 8.11
CA LEU A 93 28.92 -14.97 8.14
C LEU A 93 29.61 -14.30 6.95
N GLN A 94 30.87 -14.65 6.68
CA GLN A 94 31.64 -14.06 5.59
C GLN A 94 31.00 -14.37 4.23
N LYS A 95 30.54 -15.62 4.02
CA LYS A 95 29.81 -16.01 2.81
C LYS A 95 28.49 -15.25 2.68
N PHE A 96 27.72 -15.14 3.76
CA PHE A 96 26.46 -14.42 3.79
C PHE A 96 26.62 -12.94 3.41
N LEU A 97 27.58 -12.25 4.02
CA LEU A 97 27.88 -10.85 3.73
C LEU A 97 28.36 -10.66 2.28
N MET A 98 29.22 -11.57 1.78
CA MET A 98 29.67 -11.55 0.39
C MET A 98 28.48 -11.68 -0.57
N TYR A 99 27.57 -12.62 -0.33
CA TYR A 99 26.36 -12.79 -1.16
C TYR A 99 25.44 -11.57 -1.10
N LEU A 100 25.22 -11.01 0.08
CA LEU A 100 24.44 -9.79 0.22
C LEU A 100 25.03 -8.61 -0.58
N GLN A 101 26.36 -8.47 -0.59
CA GLN A 101 27.03 -7.42 -1.35
C GLN A 101 26.80 -7.55 -2.86
N THR A 102 26.62 -8.76 -3.40
CA THR A 102 26.27 -8.95 -4.82
C THR A 102 24.91 -8.36 -5.20
N SER A 103 24.06 -8.08 -4.21
CA SER A 103 22.73 -7.52 -4.41
C SER A 103 22.71 -5.98 -4.37
N LEU A 104 23.83 -5.33 -4.04
CA LEU A 104 23.91 -3.86 -4.00
C LEU A 104 23.52 -3.23 -5.35
N GLN A 105 22.85 -2.08 -5.28
CA GLN A 105 22.33 -1.33 -6.43
C GLN A 105 21.25 -2.03 -7.27
N ALA A 106 20.87 -3.27 -6.94
CA ALA A 106 19.75 -3.91 -7.59
C ALA A 106 18.44 -3.17 -7.29
N ASP A 107 17.54 -3.14 -8.29
CA ASP A 107 16.20 -2.58 -8.14
C ASP A 107 15.39 -3.41 -7.14
N TYR A 108 14.69 -2.73 -6.22
CA TYR A 108 13.79 -3.37 -5.27
C TYR A 108 12.56 -3.95 -5.98
N ASP A 109 12.16 -5.18 -5.63
CA ASP A 109 11.02 -5.85 -6.25
C ASP A 109 9.69 -5.43 -5.62
N TYR A 110 9.26 -4.22 -5.98
CA TYR A 110 7.96 -3.68 -5.54
C TYR A 110 6.78 -4.49 -6.11
N GLN A 111 6.92 -5.11 -7.29
CA GLN A 111 5.83 -5.87 -7.89
C GLN A 111 5.47 -7.06 -7.00
N LYS A 112 6.48 -7.78 -6.50
CA LYS A 112 6.27 -8.89 -5.59
C LYS A 112 5.68 -8.46 -4.24
N LEU A 113 6.14 -7.35 -3.66
CA LEU A 113 5.55 -6.79 -2.45
C LEU A 113 4.04 -6.50 -2.63
N VAL A 114 3.65 -5.88 -3.75
CA VAL A 114 2.24 -5.62 -4.06
C VAL A 114 1.46 -6.90 -4.27
N GLN A 115 2.02 -7.88 -4.97
CA GLN A 115 1.38 -9.19 -5.15
C GLN A 115 1.12 -9.86 -3.80
N GLY A 116 2.10 -9.83 -2.88
CA GLY A 116 1.94 -10.35 -1.51
C GLY A 116 0.82 -9.63 -0.75
N MET A 117 0.78 -8.30 -0.81
CA MET A 117 -0.30 -7.49 -0.21
C MET A 117 -1.67 -7.84 -0.79
N ILE A 118 -1.79 -7.95 -2.13
CA ILE A 118 -3.05 -8.32 -2.78
C ILE A 118 -3.46 -9.74 -2.37
N LYS A 119 -2.53 -10.70 -2.37
CA LYS A 119 -2.80 -12.08 -1.94
C LYS A 119 -3.28 -12.11 -0.49
N LYS A 120 -2.65 -11.40 0.45
CA LYS A 120 -3.14 -11.35 1.85
C LYS A 120 -4.56 -10.77 1.97
N LEU A 121 -4.91 -9.79 1.13
CA LEU A 121 -6.26 -9.21 1.11
C LEU A 121 -7.31 -10.17 0.53
N VAL A 122 -6.93 -10.94 -0.50
CA VAL A 122 -7.83 -11.86 -1.22
C VAL A 122 -7.93 -13.23 -0.52
N ASN A 123 -6.81 -13.77 -0.02
CA ASN A 123 -6.69 -15.06 0.67
C ASN A 123 -7.20 -15.00 2.12
N LYS A 124 -8.39 -14.44 2.34
CA LYS A 124 -9.19 -14.73 3.57
C LYS A 124 -9.74 -16.17 3.57
N VAL A 125 -9.52 -16.92 2.50
CA VAL A 125 -9.94 -18.31 2.31
C VAL A 125 -8.67 -19.16 2.27
N PRO A 126 -8.61 -20.32 2.97
CA PRO A 126 -7.45 -21.20 2.91
C PRO A 126 -7.34 -21.74 1.49
N THR A 127 -6.40 -21.20 0.70
CA THR A 127 -5.90 -21.89 -0.48
C THR A 127 -4.92 -22.95 -0.01
N ASP A 128 -4.85 -24.07 -0.71
CA ASP A 128 -3.83 -25.09 -0.48
C ASP A 128 -2.46 -24.41 -0.34
N PRO A 129 -1.65 -24.81 0.67
CA PRO A 129 -0.38 -24.16 0.95
C PRO A 129 0.46 -24.17 -0.33
N ILE A 130 0.98 -23.00 -0.70
CA ILE A 130 1.83 -22.88 -1.88
C ILE A 130 3.04 -23.80 -1.64
N PRO A 131 3.28 -24.82 -2.48
CA PRO A 131 4.41 -25.71 -2.30
C PRO A 131 5.70 -24.90 -2.29
N TYR A 132 6.55 -25.19 -1.31
CA TYR A 132 7.83 -24.51 -1.15
C TYR A 132 8.71 -24.80 -2.36
N SER A 133 8.65 -23.88 -3.32
CA SER A 133 9.49 -23.82 -4.50
C SER A 133 10.16 -22.46 -4.46
N PRO A 134 11.12 -22.24 -3.55
CA PRO A 134 11.78 -20.96 -3.40
C PRO A 134 12.59 -20.67 -4.66
N ASN A 135 11.95 -20.12 -5.69
CA ASN A 135 12.66 -19.34 -6.69
C ASN A 135 12.96 -17.96 -6.08
N LEU A 136 13.57 -17.95 -4.89
CA LEU A 136 13.95 -16.75 -4.16
C LEU A 136 15.07 -15.99 -4.90
N LYS A 137 15.76 -16.67 -5.84
CA LYS A 137 16.78 -16.11 -6.74
C LYS A 137 16.36 -14.81 -7.43
N SER A 138 15.06 -14.63 -7.70
CA SER A 138 14.54 -13.43 -8.38
C SER A 138 13.95 -12.38 -7.43
N SER A 139 13.67 -12.75 -6.17
CA SER A 139 13.00 -11.85 -5.23
C SER A 139 13.98 -10.87 -4.61
N ARG A 140 13.66 -9.57 -4.71
CA ARG A 140 14.45 -8.49 -4.11
C ARG A 140 13.64 -7.72 -3.08
N VAL A 141 12.73 -8.42 -2.40
CA VAL A 141 12.05 -7.96 -1.19
C VAL A 141 12.96 -8.27 0.01
N CYS A 142 12.99 -7.39 1.03
CA CYS A 142 13.94 -7.45 2.13
C CYS A 142 14.11 -8.84 2.77
N THR A 143 13.00 -9.44 3.20
CA THR A 143 12.92 -10.73 3.88
C THR A 143 13.26 -11.89 2.96
N ASP A 144 12.65 -11.96 1.78
CA ASP A 144 12.92 -13.01 0.80
C ASP A 144 14.41 -13.08 0.42
N LEU A 145 15.02 -11.92 0.15
CA LEU A 145 16.42 -11.86 -0.26
C LEU A 145 17.36 -12.27 0.87
N ILE A 146 17.05 -11.86 2.10
CA ILE A 146 17.82 -12.24 3.28
C ILE A 146 17.70 -13.75 3.53
N PHE A 147 16.48 -14.31 3.48
CA PHE A 147 16.27 -15.75 3.65
C PHE A 147 16.99 -16.55 2.58
N TYR A 148 16.94 -16.10 1.33
CA TYR A 148 17.65 -16.73 0.22
C TYR A 148 19.15 -16.81 0.46
N TRP A 149 19.78 -15.70 0.82
CA TRP A 149 21.22 -15.68 1.05
C TRP A 149 21.61 -16.40 2.33
N LEU A 150 20.74 -16.40 3.34
CA LEU A 150 20.94 -17.15 4.57
C LEU A 150 20.87 -18.66 4.31
N GLU A 151 19.90 -19.12 3.52
CA GLU A 151 19.78 -20.52 3.06
C GLU A 151 20.98 -20.95 2.21
N ALA A 152 21.48 -20.06 1.36
CA ALA A 152 22.65 -20.32 0.52
C ALA A 152 23.95 -20.42 1.34
N SER A 153 24.08 -19.62 2.41
CA SER A 153 25.31 -19.51 3.22
C SER A 153 25.32 -20.38 4.46
N SER A 154 24.17 -20.79 5.00
CA SER A 154 24.05 -21.62 6.20
C SER A 154 23.31 -22.94 5.94
N PRO A 155 24.01 -24.08 5.95
CA PRO A 155 23.38 -25.41 5.85
C PRO A 155 22.36 -25.64 6.96
N LYS A 156 22.67 -25.20 8.19
CA LYS A 156 21.76 -25.31 9.33
C LYS A 156 20.43 -24.58 9.07
N PHE A 157 20.47 -23.36 8.54
CA PHE A 157 19.23 -22.64 8.21
C PHE A 157 18.44 -23.35 7.11
N ARG A 158 19.14 -23.83 6.07
CA ARG A 158 18.52 -24.55 4.94
C ARG A 158 17.80 -25.82 5.36
N GLU A 159 18.39 -26.58 6.26
CA GLU A 159 17.80 -27.82 6.78
C GLU A 159 16.62 -27.54 7.71
N LEU A 160 16.69 -26.50 8.53
CA LEU A 160 15.64 -26.15 9.48
C LEU A 160 14.41 -25.52 8.80
N LEU A 161 14.60 -24.61 7.84
CA LEU A 161 13.53 -23.78 7.31
C LEU A 161 12.28 -24.58 6.85
N PRO A 162 12.39 -25.69 6.10
CA PRO A 162 11.24 -26.49 5.67
C PRO A 162 10.30 -26.93 6.80
N ASP A 163 10.85 -27.29 7.96
CA ASP A 163 10.08 -27.79 9.11
C ASP A 163 9.22 -26.69 9.76
N TYR A 164 9.57 -25.43 9.52
CA TYR A 164 8.89 -24.28 10.13
C TYR A 164 8.02 -23.49 9.16
N LEU A 165 8.03 -23.81 7.85
CA LEU A 165 7.27 -23.05 6.85
C LEU A 165 5.77 -22.94 7.16
N GLY A 166 5.17 -23.96 7.78
CA GLY A 166 3.75 -23.97 8.16
C GLY A 166 3.37 -22.92 9.22
N TYR A 167 4.36 -22.39 9.95
CA TYR A 167 4.17 -21.35 10.96
C TYR A 167 4.43 -19.94 10.43
N LEU A 168 4.92 -19.82 9.19
CA LEU A 168 5.29 -18.55 8.57
C LEU A 168 4.19 -18.05 7.65
N ASP A 169 4.27 -16.79 7.24
CA ASP A 169 3.36 -16.20 6.26
C ASP A 169 3.60 -16.72 4.83
N TYR A 170 4.77 -17.32 4.58
CA TYR A 170 5.19 -17.77 3.25
C TYR A 170 4.13 -18.61 2.52
N PRO A 171 3.51 -19.65 3.11
CA PRO A 171 2.51 -20.46 2.40
C PRO A 171 1.25 -19.68 2.02
N LEU A 172 0.94 -18.59 2.72
CA LEU A 172 -0.28 -17.78 2.52
C LEU A 172 -0.13 -16.76 1.38
N ILE A 173 1.06 -16.19 1.21
CA ILE A 173 1.30 -15.08 0.28
C ILE A 173 2.42 -15.35 -0.76
N GLY A 174 3.21 -16.41 -0.58
CA GLY A 174 4.33 -16.78 -1.45
C GLY A 174 5.57 -15.89 -1.27
N SER A 175 5.72 -15.28 -0.11
CA SER A 175 6.86 -14.45 0.31
C SER A 175 6.95 -14.42 1.82
N PHE A 176 8.16 -14.29 2.36
CA PHE A 176 8.37 -14.10 3.79
C PHE A 176 8.02 -12.67 4.19
N THR A 177 7.44 -12.49 5.37
CA THR A 177 7.22 -11.17 5.98
C THR A 177 8.30 -10.87 7.02
N PRO A 178 8.50 -9.59 7.38
CA PRO A 178 9.44 -9.23 8.45
C PRO A 178 9.12 -9.91 9.78
N ASP A 179 7.85 -10.17 10.06
CA ASP A 179 7.39 -10.87 11.26
C ASP A 179 7.79 -12.36 11.28
N ASP A 180 8.05 -12.99 10.13
CA ASP A 180 8.49 -14.39 10.08
C ASP A 180 9.82 -14.59 10.85
N ILE A 181 10.72 -13.60 10.84
CA ILE A 181 11.95 -13.64 11.65
C ILE A 181 11.63 -13.57 13.14
N ASN A 182 10.73 -12.67 13.52
CA ASN A 182 10.30 -12.52 14.90
C ASN A 182 9.62 -13.80 15.40
N THR A 183 8.83 -14.46 14.55
CA THR A 183 8.21 -15.75 14.82
C THR A 183 9.27 -16.83 15.04
N LEU A 184 10.22 -17.01 14.12
CA LEU A 184 11.31 -17.98 14.28
C LEU A 184 12.14 -17.71 15.54
N ALA A 185 12.47 -16.44 15.82
CA ALA A 185 13.21 -16.07 17.02
C ALA A 185 12.43 -16.36 18.32
N LYS A 186 11.13 -16.05 18.37
CA LYS A 186 10.26 -16.35 19.54
C LYS A 186 10.08 -17.85 19.78
N MET A 187 10.16 -18.65 18.71
CA MET A 187 10.19 -20.11 18.81
C MET A 187 11.57 -20.65 19.24
N ASN A 188 12.56 -19.78 19.47
CA ASN A 188 13.97 -20.12 19.69
C ASN A 188 14.56 -20.96 18.55
N VAL A 189 14.10 -20.70 17.32
CA VAL A 189 14.55 -21.36 16.10
C VAL A 189 15.51 -20.45 15.37
N PHE A 190 16.77 -20.85 15.36
CA PHE A 190 17.87 -20.20 14.64
C PHE A 190 18.24 -18.80 15.16
N PHE A 191 17.33 -17.83 15.21
CA PHE A 191 17.63 -16.44 15.59
C PHE A 191 17.57 -16.22 17.11
N GLN A 192 18.56 -15.52 17.66
CA GLN A 192 18.54 -15.01 19.03
C GLN A 192 18.11 -13.54 19.05
N ILE A 193 17.17 -13.17 19.94
CA ILE A 193 16.84 -11.77 20.22
C ILE A 193 17.95 -11.18 21.12
N ILE A 194 18.66 -10.17 20.62
CA ILE A 194 19.73 -9.50 21.37
C ILE A 194 19.19 -8.31 22.14
N HIS A 195 18.32 -7.54 21.51
CA HIS A 195 17.80 -6.31 22.09
C HIS A 195 16.52 -5.88 21.38
N GLU A 196 15.57 -5.35 22.15
CA GLU A 196 14.32 -4.76 21.67
C GLU A 196 14.18 -3.39 22.31
N LYS A 197 13.74 -2.40 21.52
CA LYS A 197 13.55 -1.04 22.00
C LYS A 197 12.39 -0.35 21.30
N GLU A 198 11.55 0.26 22.12
CA GLU A 198 10.59 1.28 21.69
C GLU A 198 11.23 2.67 21.78
N ILE A 199 11.08 3.46 20.73
CA ILE A 199 11.61 4.80 20.61
C ILE A 199 10.46 5.77 20.91
N GLN A 200 10.54 6.45 22.05
CA GLN A 200 9.55 7.44 22.44
C GLN A 200 9.70 8.69 21.54
N LYS A 201 8.61 9.06 20.83
CA LYS A 201 8.55 10.20 19.89
C LYS A 201 9.54 10.08 18.71
N PRO A 202 9.40 9.07 17.84
CA PRO A 202 10.11 9.05 16.57
C PRO A 202 9.91 10.39 15.84
N GLU A 203 10.91 10.82 15.07
CA GLU A 203 10.69 12.00 14.23
C GLU A 203 9.52 11.69 13.32
N ASN A 204 8.38 12.34 13.59
CA ASN A 204 7.21 12.23 12.75
C ASN A 204 7.69 12.57 11.33
N THR A 205 7.79 11.59 10.43
CA THR A 205 8.37 11.80 9.08
C THR A 205 7.64 12.94 8.38
N PHE A 206 6.34 13.11 8.71
CA PHE A 206 5.48 14.23 8.35
C PHE A 206 5.87 15.60 8.93
N LYS A 207 6.43 15.71 10.14
CA LYS A 207 6.99 16.98 10.68
C LYS A 207 8.23 17.41 9.91
N SER A 208 9.05 16.49 9.38
CA SER A 208 10.21 16.86 8.56
C SER A 208 9.82 17.38 7.16
N ILE A 209 8.69 16.90 6.63
CA ILE A 209 8.06 17.43 5.39
C ILE A 209 7.25 18.71 5.70
N GLY A 210 6.67 18.79 6.89
CA GLY A 210 5.78 19.86 7.36
C GLY A 210 6.46 21.06 8.02
N LYS A 211 7.76 21.00 8.36
CA LYS A 211 8.52 22.17 8.85
C LYS A 211 8.70 23.29 7.81
N ASN A 212 8.39 23.02 6.54
CA ASN A 212 8.23 24.06 5.52
C ASN A 212 6.82 24.68 5.47
N ILE A 213 5.87 24.22 6.29
CA ILE A 213 4.43 24.58 6.15
C ILE A 213 3.74 24.89 7.49
N GLN A 214 4.41 24.82 8.64
CA GLN A 214 3.73 25.09 9.93
C GLN A 214 4.02 26.46 10.52
N SER A 215 3.05 27.36 10.35
CA SER A 215 2.59 28.21 11.46
C SER A 215 1.11 27.89 11.75
N GLN A 216 0.79 27.74 13.05
CA GLN A 216 -0.56 27.78 13.65
C GLN A 216 -1.40 26.47 13.73
N GLY A 217 -1.05 25.62 14.69
CA GLY A 217 -1.88 25.46 15.90
C GLY A 217 -3.28 24.81 15.84
N LYS A 218 -3.61 24.00 14.83
CA LYS A 218 -4.79 23.11 14.87
C LYS A 218 -4.44 21.69 14.44
N LEU A 219 -5.17 20.70 14.95
CA LEU A 219 -5.05 19.30 14.53
C LEU A 219 -5.49 19.19 13.06
N TYR A 220 -4.52 19.27 12.14
CA TYR A 220 -4.77 19.15 10.71
C TYR A 220 -4.59 17.69 10.29
N LEU A 221 -5.66 17.09 9.75
CA LEU A 221 -5.49 16.11 8.67
C LEU A 221 -4.67 16.82 7.57
N PRO A 222 -3.47 16.32 7.21
CA PRO A 222 -2.58 17.07 6.33
C PRO A 222 -3.27 17.37 5.01
N GLU A 223 -3.24 18.64 4.59
CA GLU A 223 -3.70 19.01 3.25
C GLU A 223 -2.87 18.24 2.22
N ILE A 224 -3.59 17.47 1.42
CA ILE A 224 -3.01 16.63 0.37
C ILE A 224 -2.23 17.53 -0.58
N PRO A 225 -0.95 17.21 -0.90
CA PRO A 225 -0.18 18.00 -1.84
C PRO A 225 -0.95 18.13 -3.16
N SER A 226 -1.12 19.36 -3.63
CA SER A 226 -1.78 19.65 -4.88
C SER A 226 -1.10 18.92 -6.04
N ILE A 227 -1.85 18.64 -7.11
CA ILE A 227 -1.30 18.05 -8.35
C ILE A 227 -0.09 18.85 -8.87
N LYS A 228 -0.05 20.17 -8.60
CA LYS A 228 1.06 21.06 -8.99
C LYS A 228 2.32 20.81 -8.14
N GLN A 229 2.16 20.55 -6.84
CA GLN A 229 3.27 20.18 -5.92
C GLN A 229 3.81 18.77 -6.25
N LEU A 230 2.92 17.81 -6.52
CA LEU A 230 3.31 16.46 -6.95
C LEU A 230 4.08 16.49 -8.28
N LYS A 231 3.64 17.30 -9.26
CA LYS A 231 4.38 17.48 -10.53
C LYS A 231 5.76 18.10 -10.35
N LYS A 232 5.95 18.98 -9.36
CA LYS A 232 7.28 19.49 -9.01
C LYS A 232 8.15 18.40 -8.40
N LEU A 233 7.60 17.57 -7.51
CA LEU A 233 8.31 16.45 -6.90
C LEU A 233 8.76 15.38 -7.91
N ILE A 234 7.89 15.06 -8.88
CA ILE A 234 8.18 14.08 -9.95
C ILE A 234 9.40 14.47 -10.80
N LYS A 235 9.70 15.77 -10.95
CA LYS A 235 10.88 16.23 -11.70
C LYS A 235 12.22 15.91 -11.04
N TYR A 236 12.21 15.59 -9.75
CA TYR A 236 13.42 15.25 -8.99
C TYR A 236 13.60 13.74 -8.81
N ILE A 237 12.71 12.92 -9.37
CA ILE A 237 12.76 11.45 -9.26
C ILE A 237 13.41 10.89 -10.53
N PRO A 238 14.56 10.20 -10.44
CA PRO A 238 15.16 9.54 -11.59
C PRO A 238 14.26 8.40 -12.09
N TYR A 239 14.06 8.32 -13.41
CA TYR A 239 13.17 7.36 -14.11
C TYR A 239 11.66 7.51 -13.83
N PRO A 240 11.05 8.65 -14.22
CA PRO A 240 9.64 8.96 -13.95
C PRO A 240 8.66 7.99 -14.61
N GLU A 241 9.05 7.29 -15.68
CA GLU A 241 8.17 6.38 -16.41
C GLU A 241 7.76 5.14 -15.58
N LYS A 242 8.70 4.58 -14.80
CA LYS A 242 8.40 3.51 -13.82
C LYS A 242 7.57 4.04 -12.63
N PHE A 243 7.70 5.34 -12.32
CA PHE A 243 6.97 6.00 -11.23
C PHE A 243 5.54 6.40 -11.61
N ILE A 244 5.26 6.63 -12.90
CA ILE A 244 3.91 6.91 -13.41
C ILE A 244 2.96 5.74 -13.14
N GLY A 245 3.41 4.49 -13.29
CA GLY A 245 2.59 3.31 -12.96
C GLY A 245 2.26 3.19 -11.48
N LEU A 246 3.23 3.50 -10.61
CA LEU A 246 3.09 3.53 -9.15
C LEU A 246 2.17 4.65 -8.67
N LEU A 247 2.32 5.85 -9.23
CA LEU A 247 1.40 6.96 -9.01
C LEU A 247 0.01 6.62 -9.55
N GLN A 248 -0.12 6.01 -10.72
CA GLN A 248 -1.41 5.57 -11.27
C GLN A 248 -2.09 4.55 -10.35
N GLN A 249 -1.34 3.60 -9.77
CA GLN A 249 -1.86 2.66 -8.79
C GLN A 249 -2.23 3.33 -7.46
N GLN A 250 -1.40 4.22 -6.91
CA GLN A 250 -1.72 4.97 -5.69
C GLN A 250 -2.90 5.92 -5.91
N PHE A 251 -2.98 6.57 -7.07
CA PHE A 251 -4.14 7.37 -7.49
C PHE A 251 -5.37 6.47 -7.64
N PHE A 252 -5.24 5.28 -8.22
CA PHE A 252 -6.34 4.33 -8.35
C PHE A 252 -6.88 3.90 -6.98
N TRP A 253 -6.00 3.55 -6.03
CA TRP A 253 -6.37 3.24 -4.65
C TRP A 253 -6.98 4.44 -3.92
N TYR A 254 -6.42 5.63 -4.06
CA TYR A 254 -6.98 6.86 -3.52
C TYR A 254 -8.36 7.18 -4.11
N TYR A 255 -8.53 7.03 -5.43
CA TYR A 255 -9.81 7.20 -6.10
C TYR A 255 -10.81 6.14 -5.67
N LEU A 256 -10.38 4.89 -5.43
CA LEU A 256 -11.20 3.83 -4.85
C LEU A 256 -11.67 4.20 -3.44
N ILE A 257 -10.76 4.56 -2.53
CA ILE A 257 -11.11 4.98 -1.15
C ILE A 257 -12.05 6.19 -1.18
N LYS A 258 -11.80 7.17 -2.06
CA LYS A 258 -12.67 8.33 -2.26
C LYS A 258 -14.02 7.96 -2.87
N LEU A 259 -14.08 6.92 -3.69
CA LEU A 259 -15.33 6.38 -4.24
C LEU A 259 -16.12 5.59 -3.18
N PHE A 260 -15.46 4.97 -2.20
CA PHE A 260 -16.09 4.26 -1.09
C PHE A 260 -16.64 5.18 0.00
N THR A 261 -16.04 6.36 0.19
CA THR A 261 -16.52 7.40 1.11
C THR A 261 -17.59 8.32 0.51
N MET A 262 -17.93 8.14 -0.77
CA MET A 262 -18.94 8.94 -1.48
C MET A 262 -20.34 8.35 -1.37
N SER A 263 -21.34 9.23 -1.35
CA SER A 263 -22.74 8.82 -1.54
C SER A 263 -22.89 7.99 -2.83
N LYS A 264 -23.79 7.00 -2.83
CA LYS A 264 -24.07 6.14 -4.01
C LYS A 264 -24.25 6.96 -5.29
N LYS A 265 -24.95 8.09 -5.20
CA LYS A 265 -25.16 9.09 -6.26
C LYS A 265 -23.84 9.62 -6.86
N GLN A 266 -22.91 10.06 -6.02
CA GLN A 266 -21.62 10.62 -6.45
C GLN A 266 -20.68 9.54 -6.98
N LYS A 267 -20.69 8.36 -6.36
CA LYS A 267 -19.90 7.20 -6.78
C LYS A 267 -20.27 6.77 -8.20
N THR A 268 -21.56 6.57 -8.47
CA THR A 268 -22.07 6.20 -9.79
C THR A 268 -21.73 7.26 -10.85
N GLU A 269 -21.89 8.55 -10.54
CA GLU A 269 -21.58 9.62 -11.49
C GLU A 269 -20.09 9.66 -11.87
N LYS A 270 -19.19 9.46 -10.91
CA LYS A 270 -17.75 9.41 -11.19
C LYS A 270 -17.33 8.18 -11.98
N LEU A 271 -17.89 7.01 -11.67
CA LEU A 271 -17.64 5.78 -12.41
C LEU A 271 -18.11 5.91 -13.87
N LEU A 272 -19.30 6.46 -14.11
CA LEU A 272 -19.80 6.69 -15.46
C LEU A 272 -18.95 7.70 -16.24
N LYS A 273 -18.51 8.79 -15.60
CA LYS A 273 -17.58 9.75 -16.20
C LYS A 273 -16.25 9.09 -16.60
N PHE A 274 -15.76 8.16 -15.78
CA PHE A 274 -14.54 7.40 -16.06
C PHE A 274 -14.74 6.44 -17.24
N LEU A 275 -15.81 5.63 -17.21
CA LEU A 275 -16.12 4.66 -18.27
C LEU A 275 -16.34 5.35 -19.62
N ILE A 276 -17.16 6.40 -19.68
CA ILE A 276 -17.40 7.15 -20.92
C ILE A 276 -16.10 7.73 -21.46
N LYS A 277 -15.25 8.33 -20.62
CA LYS A 277 -13.95 8.86 -21.08
C LYS A 277 -12.98 7.78 -21.56
N ARG A 278 -13.05 6.57 -20.99
CA ARG A 278 -12.14 5.47 -21.32
C ARG A 278 -12.52 4.78 -22.63
N TYR A 279 -13.82 4.64 -22.90
CA TYR A 279 -14.33 3.86 -24.02
C TYR A 279 -14.96 4.70 -25.14
N SER A 280 -15.14 6.01 -24.96
CA SER A 280 -15.51 6.92 -26.06
C SER A 280 -14.29 7.16 -26.95
N SER A 281 -14.41 6.82 -28.23
CA SER A 281 -13.43 7.17 -29.27
C SER A 281 -13.38 8.68 -29.55
N GLU A 282 -14.46 9.40 -29.25
CA GLU A 282 -14.55 10.85 -29.46
C GLU A 282 -14.07 11.66 -28.25
N LYS A 283 -13.37 12.79 -28.51
CA LYS A 283 -13.12 13.83 -27.50
C LYS A 283 -14.43 14.54 -27.15
N LEU A 284 -15.06 14.14 -26.05
CA LEU A 284 -16.30 14.73 -25.57
C LEU A 284 -16.06 16.05 -24.84
N THR A 285 -16.84 17.09 -25.21
CA THR A 285 -16.90 18.33 -24.43
C THR A 285 -17.49 18.06 -23.04
N LYS A 286 -17.17 18.89 -22.04
CA LYS A 286 -17.70 18.77 -20.67
C LYS A 286 -19.24 18.72 -20.65
N LYS A 287 -19.89 19.49 -21.53
CA LYS A 287 -21.36 19.52 -21.70
C LYS A 287 -21.89 18.18 -22.24
N LYS A 288 -21.28 17.65 -23.31
CA LYS A 288 -21.67 16.34 -23.89
C LYS A 288 -21.44 15.19 -22.89
N LEU A 289 -20.30 15.18 -22.20
CA LEU A 289 -19.98 14.17 -21.18
C LEU A 289 -21.01 14.17 -20.04
N ASN A 290 -21.34 15.35 -19.49
CA ASN A 290 -22.33 15.45 -18.42
C ASN A 290 -23.73 14.99 -18.89
N LYS A 291 -24.10 15.27 -20.14
CA LYS A 291 -25.37 14.80 -20.74
C LYS A 291 -25.41 13.26 -20.82
N LEU A 292 -24.34 12.64 -21.33
CA LEU A 292 -24.22 11.17 -21.41
C LEU A 292 -24.25 10.51 -20.02
N VAL A 293 -23.53 11.06 -19.05
CA VAL A 293 -23.51 10.56 -17.67
C VAL A 293 -24.91 10.63 -17.05
N LYS A 294 -25.65 11.72 -17.29
CA LYS A 294 -27.04 11.86 -16.83
C LYS A 294 -27.92 10.76 -17.43
N ARG A 295 -27.83 10.50 -18.74
CA ARG A 295 -28.59 9.44 -19.43
C ARG A 295 -28.29 8.05 -18.89
N LEU A 296 -27.01 7.67 -18.82
CA LEU A 296 -26.62 6.34 -18.33
C LEU A 296 -27.04 6.12 -16.87
N ARG A 297 -27.02 7.18 -16.07
CA ARG A 297 -27.49 7.10 -14.69
C ARG A 297 -29.00 6.84 -14.62
N ILE A 298 -29.80 7.53 -15.43
CA ILE A 298 -31.24 7.29 -15.48
C ILE A 298 -31.51 5.83 -15.92
N LEU A 299 -30.74 5.32 -16.89
CA LEU A 299 -30.82 3.91 -17.30
C LEU A 299 -30.45 2.92 -16.17
N ILE A 300 -29.38 3.19 -15.42
CA ILE A 300 -29.00 2.37 -14.26
C ILE A 300 -30.09 2.41 -13.19
N ASP A 301 -30.69 3.59 -12.95
CA ASP A 301 -31.80 3.72 -12.01
C ASP A 301 -33.04 2.94 -12.50
N ILE A 302 -33.33 2.93 -13.81
CA ILE A 302 -34.40 2.12 -14.41
C ILE A 302 -34.14 0.61 -14.22
N ILE A 303 -32.94 0.13 -14.57
CA ILE A 303 -32.57 -1.29 -14.43
C ILE A 303 -32.62 -1.72 -12.96
N SER A 304 -32.11 -0.88 -12.05
CA SER A 304 -32.18 -1.14 -10.61
C SER A 304 -33.60 -1.17 -10.06
N ILE A 305 -34.53 -0.43 -10.66
CA ILE A 305 -35.95 -0.42 -10.29
C ILE A 305 -36.65 -1.67 -10.82
N ILE A 306 -36.39 -2.07 -12.06
CA ILE A 306 -36.96 -3.28 -12.68
C ILE A 306 -36.56 -4.54 -11.87
N ASN A 307 -35.33 -4.57 -11.34
CA ASN A 307 -34.81 -5.69 -10.56
C ASN A 307 -35.14 -5.63 -9.05
N SER A 308 -36.01 -4.71 -8.61
CA SER A 308 -36.41 -4.53 -7.20
C SER A 308 -37.86 -4.97 -6.99
N PRO A 309 -38.25 -5.47 -5.79
CA PRO A 309 -39.66 -5.69 -5.47
C PRO A 309 -40.48 -4.40 -5.67
N PHE A 310 -41.61 -4.53 -6.36
CA PHE A 310 -42.42 -3.40 -6.84
C PHE A 310 -43.13 -2.69 -5.68
N SER A 311 -42.69 -1.47 -5.36
CA SER A 311 -43.45 -0.52 -4.54
C SER A 311 -44.06 0.58 -5.41
N ARG A 312 -45.18 1.18 -4.99
CA ARG A 312 -45.82 2.31 -5.71
C ARG A 312 -44.85 3.49 -5.93
N LYS A 313 -43.97 3.75 -4.95
CA LYS A 313 -42.92 4.77 -5.04
C LYS A 313 -41.85 4.43 -6.08
N THR A 314 -41.50 3.14 -6.19
CA THR A 314 -40.58 2.60 -7.19
C THR A 314 -41.15 2.74 -8.62
N TYR A 315 -42.46 2.49 -8.79
CA TYR A 315 -43.16 2.61 -10.07
C TYR A 315 -43.26 4.07 -10.56
N LEU A 316 -43.62 5.02 -9.68
CA LEU A 316 -43.65 6.44 -10.02
C LEU A 316 -42.26 6.97 -10.42
N LYS A 317 -41.21 6.47 -9.75
CA LYS A 317 -39.82 6.82 -10.07
C LYS A 317 -39.39 6.26 -11.45
N LEU A 318 -39.84 5.05 -11.81
CA LEU A 318 -39.62 4.46 -13.13
C LEU A 318 -40.26 5.30 -14.24
N ILE A 319 -41.54 5.66 -14.09
CA ILE A 319 -42.28 6.50 -15.06
C ILE A 319 -41.57 7.85 -15.25
N ASN A 320 -41.22 8.52 -14.16
CA ASN A 320 -40.52 9.81 -14.24
C ASN A 320 -39.17 9.68 -14.97
N ASN A 321 -38.39 8.63 -14.68
CA ASN A 321 -37.12 8.36 -15.35
C ASN A 321 -37.28 8.07 -16.85
N MET A 322 -38.32 7.34 -17.26
CA MET A 322 -38.62 7.10 -18.68
C MET A 322 -38.99 8.39 -19.41
N ILE A 323 -39.81 9.25 -18.79
CA ILE A 323 -40.18 10.56 -19.36
C ILE A 323 -38.95 11.46 -19.48
N GLU A 324 -38.05 11.47 -18.47
CA GLU A 324 -36.80 12.23 -18.53
C GLU A 324 -35.91 11.82 -19.71
N LEU A 325 -35.88 10.54 -20.07
CA LEU A 325 -35.13 10.04 -21.22
C LEU A 325 -35.81 10.36 -22.55
N ALA A 326 -37.14 10.19 -22.63
CA ALA A 326 -37.90 10.39 -23.87
C ALA A 326 -38.00 11.86 -24.30
N PHE A 327 -38.09 12.79 -23.34
CA PHE A 327 -38.38 14.22 -23.61
C PHE A 327 -37.24 15.17 -23.21
N GLU A 328 -35.98 14.71 -23.20
CA GLU A 328 -34.83 15.47 -22.70
C GLU A 328 -34.62 16.83 -23.38
N ASN A 329 -35.01 16.97 -24.65
CA ASN A 329 -34.84 18.21 -25.42
C ASN A 329 -36.10 19.09 -25.48
N SER A 330 -37.20 18.70 -24.83
CA SER A 330 -38.46 19.46 -24.86
C SER A 330 -39.12 19.49 -23.48
N GLN A 331 -38.84 20.56 -22.74
CA GLN A 331 -39.38 20.78 -21.41
C GLN A 331 -40.91 20.91 -21.42
N SER A 332 -41.47 21.55 -22.45
CA SER A 332 -42.92 21.69 -22.64
C SER A 332 -43.59 20.33 -22.88
N ALA A 333 -42.99 19.45 -23.69
CA ALA A 333 -43.51 18.10 -23.92
C ALA A 333 -43.42 17.25 -22.64
N LYS A 334 -42.32 17.37 -21.88
CA LYS A 334 -42.17 16.70 -20.58
C LYS A 334 -43.28 17.10 -19.60
N GLU A 335 -43.57 18.38 -19.49
CA GLU A 335 -44.61 18.92 -18.59
C GLU A 335 -46.02 18.50 -19.02
N GLN A 336 -46.31 18.49 -20.33
CA GLN A 336 -47.57 18.00 -20.87
C GLN A 336 -47.80 16.52 -20.56
N VAL A 337 -46.79 15.68 -20.77
CA VAL A 337 -46.87 14.23 -20.50
C VAL A 337 -47.02 13.94 -19.00
N LEU A 338 -46.29 14.67 -18.14
CA LEU A 338 -46.46 14.55 -16.68
C LEU A 338 -47.86 14.99 -16.23
N LYS A 339 -48.37 16.10 -16.77
CA LYS A 339 -49.73 16.59 -16.48
C LYS A 339 -50.78 15.58 -16.92
N MET A 340 -50.63 14.99 -18.11
CA MET A 340 -51.52 13.94 -18.63
C MET A 340 -51.51 12.69 -17.75
N ILE A 341 -50.34 12.20 -17.34
CA ILE A 341 -50.23 11.03 -16.46
C ILE A 341 -50.91 11.31 -15.11
N PHE A 342 -50.69 12.50 -14.55
CA PHE A 342 -51.28 12.88 -13.27
C PHE A 342 -52.81 13.00 -13.36
N THR A 343 -53.35 13.67 -14.39
CA THR A 343 -54.79 13.86 -14.54
C THR A 343 -55.54 12.58 -14.92
N GLN A 344 -54.94 11.70 -15.73
CA GLN A 344 -55.62 10.50 -16.23
C GLN A 344 -55.44 9.27 -15.34
N PHE A 345 -54.31 9.11 -14.66
CA PHE A 345 -54.01 7.87 -13.93
C PHE A 345 -53.95 8.04 -12.41
N ILE A 346 -53.68 9.24 -11.91
CA ILE A 346 -53.50 9.51 -10.47
C ILE A 346 -54.75 10.17 -9.89
N LYS A 347 -55.26 11.24 -10.52
CA LYS A 347 -56.43 12.00 -10.05
C LYS A 347 -57.73 11.18 -9.92
N PRO A 348 -58.04 10.20 -10.80
CA PRO A 348 -59.27 9.40 -10.67
C PRO A 348 -59.22 8.31 -9.59
N LYS A 349 -58.05 8.08 -8.97
CA LYS A 349 -57.82 7.02 -7.96
C LYS A 349 -57.47 7.58 -6.58
N LEU A 350 -57.56 8.90 -6.42
CA LEU A 350 -57.53 9.65 -5.17
C LEU A 350 -58.93 10.19 -4.94
#